data_AF-A0A2J9V3Y5-F1
#
_entry.id   AF-A0A2J9V3Y5-F1
#
_cell.length_a   1.000
_cell.length_b   1.000
_cell.length_c   1.000
_cell.angle_alpha   90.00
_cell.angle_beta   90.00
_cell.angle_gamma   90.00
#
_symmetry.space_group_name_H-M   'P 1'
#
loop_
_entity.id
_entity.type
_entity.pdbx_description
1 polymer ?
#
loop_
_entity_poly.entity_id
_entity_poly.type
_entity_poly.pdbx_seq_one_letter_code
_entity_poly.pdbx_strand_id
1 'polypeptide(L)'
;MITTLDLLNRLRIEKQLVSDRQVAKFLGLSQPSVQKWRNGGTMSDDIACEIAEMLGLDVDLVLLAIIAERSKNERAIGAFERLTGYQKIA
;
A
#
# COMPACT_ATOMS: atom_id res chain seq x y z
N MET A 1 9.44 -3.30 3.85
CA MET A 1 8.06 -3.68 3.46
C MET A 1 7.55 -2.73 2.40
N ILE A 2 6.52 -3.07 1.62
CA ILE A 2 5.83 -2.08 0.78
C ILE A 2 5.03 -1.13 1.68
N THR A 3 5.10 0.18 1.43
CA THR A 3 4.32 1.18 2.18
C THR A 3 3.09 1.64 1.42
N THR A 4 2.23 2.41 2.08
CA THR A 4 1.11 3.12 1.47
C THR A 4 1.56 3.97 0.29
N LEU A 5 2.67 4.70 0.46
CA LEU A 5 3.22 5.56 -0.58
C LEU A 5 3.80 4.75 -1.74
N ASP A 6 4.49 3.64 -1.47
CA ASP A 6 5.01 2.76 -2.50
C ASP A 6 3.90 2.13 -3.34
N LEU A 7 2.86 1.62 -2.69
CA LEU A 7 1.72 1.00 -3.37
C LEU A 7 0.96 2.04 -4.23
N LEU A 8 0.76 3.26 -3.71
CA LEU A 8 0.20 4.38 -4.47
C LEU A 8 1.04 4.70 -5.70
N ASN A 9 2.37 4.78 -5.56
CA ASN A 9 3.26 5.08 -6.69
C ASN A 9 3.22 3.98 -7.75
N ARG A 10 3.20 2.70 -7.36
CA ARG A 10 3.05 1.58 -8.30
C ARG A 10 1.74 1.64 -9.06
N LEU A 11 0.61 1.87 -8.36
CA LEU A 11 -0.70 2.04 -8.99
C LEU A 11 -0.68 3.16 -10.04
N ARG A 12 -0.06 4.29 -9.69
CA ARG A 12 0.04 5.43 -10.60
C ARG A 12 0.82 5.12 -11.87
N ILE A 13 1.91 4.37 -11.74
CA ILE A 13 2.72 3.95 -12.89
C ILE A 13 1.93 2.97 -13.76
N GLU A 14 1.42 1.90 -13.15
CA GLU A 14 0.72 0.81 -13.86
C GLU A 14 -0.52 1.30 -14.61
N LYS A 15 -1.30 2.19 -13.98
CA LYS A 15 -2.55 2.71 -14.55
C LYS A 15 -2.38 4.10 -15.21
N GLN A 16 -1.14 4.57 -15.34
CA GLN A 16 -0.78 5.85 -15.97
C GLN A 16 -1.53 7.07 -15.40
N LEU A 17 -1.68 7.11 -14.06
CA LEU A 17 -2.41 8.15 -13.34
C LEU A 17 -1.46 9.29 -12.94
N VAL A 18 -1.60 10.44 -13.61
CA VAL A 18 -0.68 11.58 -13.47
C VAL A 18 -1.07 12.56 -12.36
N SER A 19 -2.26 12.43 -11.76
CA SER A 19 -2.72 13.33 -10.71
C SER A 19 -3.50 12.62 -9.60
N ASP A 20 -3.51 13.18 -8.40
CA ASP A 20 -4.29 12.63 -7.27
C ASP A 20 -5.78 12.59 -7.58
N ARG A 21 -6.28 13.56 -8.35
CA ARG A 21 -7.67 13.59 -8.80
C ARG A 21 -7.98 12.38 -9.69
N GLN A 22 -7.06 11.98 -10.56
CA GLN A 22 -7.24 10.78 -11.38
C GLN A 22 -7.21 9.51 -10.53
N VAL A 23 -6.29 9.42 -9.56
CA VAL A 23 -6.26 8.30 -8.60
C VAL A 23 -7.56 8.21 -7.82
N ALA A 24 -8.03 9.33 -7.27
CA ALA A 24 -9.26 9.40 -6.51
C ALA A 24 -10.46 8.94 -7.36
N LYS A 25 -10.58 9.46 -8.59
CA LYS A 25 -11.63 9.03 -9.53
C LYS A 25 -11.52 7.54 -9.87
N PHE A 26 -10.32 7.05 -10.11
CA PHE A 26 -10.06 5.65 -10.48
C PHE A 26 -10.46 4.68 -9.37
N LEU A 27 -10.17 5.03 -8.11
CA LEU A 27 -10.48 4.22 -6.92
C LEU A 27 -11.87 4.52 -6.31
N GLY A 28 -12.67 5.43 -6.91
CA GLY A 28 -13.96 5.82 -6.32
C GLY A 28 -13.84 6.57 -4.98
N LEU A 29 -12.72 7.24 -4.73
CA LEU A 29 -12.42 7.94 -3.48
C LEU A 29 -12.46 9.47 -3.61
N SER A 30 -12.39 10.14 -2.47
CA SER A 30 -12.16 11.58 -2.42
C SER A 30 -10.69 11.95 -2.70
N GLN A 31 -10.45 13.09 -3.34
CA GLN A 31 -9.08 13.60 -3.55
C GLN A 31 -8.31 13.83 -2.22
N PRO A 32 -8.92 14.35 -1.14
CA PRO A 32 -8.25 14.44 0.16
C PRO A 32 -7.72 13.11 0.71
N SER A 33 -8.42 11.99 0.44
CA SER A 33 -7.94 10.65 0.85
C SER A 33 -6.58 10.35 0.23
N VAL A 34 -6.41 10.63 -1.06
CA VAL A 34 -5.14 10.41 -1.78
C VAL A 34 -4.06 11.37 -1.29
N GLN A 35 -4.40 12.63 -1.04
CA GLN A 35 -3.45 13.61 -0.50
C GLN A 35 -2.97 13.23 0.90
N LYS A 36 -3.85 12.69 1.76
CA LYS A 36 -3.48 12.17 3.08
C LYS A 36 -2.38 11.11 2.97
N TRP A 37 -2.48 10.20 2.00
CA TRP A 37 -1.46 9.17 1.78
C TRP A 37 -0.10 9.74 1.36
N ARG A 38 -0.09 10.75 0.48
CA ARG A 38 1.15 11.43 0.10
C ARG A 38 1.82 12.17 1.26
N ASN A 39 1.04 12.55 2.27
CA ASN A 39 1.51 13.28 3.44
C ASN A 39 1.77 12.34 4.65
N GLY A 40 2.04 11.05 4.41
CA GLY A 40 2.42 10.10 5.45
C GLY A 40 1.27 9.46 6.22
N GLY A 41 0.03 9.63 5.76
CA GLY A 41 -1.10 8.82 6.22
C GLY A 41 -1.11 7.45 5.56
N THR A 42 -1.79 6.49 6.17
CA THR A 42 -1.91 5.13 5.65
C THR A 42 -3.25 4.88 4.95
N MET A 43 -3.25 3.95 4.01
CA MET A 43 -4.49 3.46 3.38
C MET A 43 -5.27 2.51 4.30
N SER A 44 -6.56 2.33 4.02
CA SER A 44 -7.38 1.29 4.66
C SER A 44 -7.00 -0.09 4.13
N ASP A 45 -7.40 -1.13 4.88
CA ASP A 45 -7.13 -2.53 4.52
C ASP A 45 -7.79 -2.91 3.19
N ASP A 46 -9.08 -2.57 3.02
CA ASP A 46 -9.83 -2.86 1.80
C ASP A 46 -9.18 -2.28 0.54
N ILE A 47 -8.77 -1.01 0.59
CA ILE A 47 -8.12 -0.34 -0.55
C ILE A 47 -6.73 -0.93 -0.82
N ALA A 48 -6.00 -1.35 0.22
CA ALA A 48 -4.72 -2.02 0.04
C ALA A 48 -4.87 -3.34 -0.71
N CYS A 49 -5.86 -4.15 -0.33
CA CYS A 49 -6.16 -5.41 -0.99
C CYS A 49 -6.58 -5.19 -2.44
N GLU A 50 -7.50 -4.24 -2.68
CA GLU A 50 -7.98 -3.93 -4.02
C GLU A 50 -6.84 -3.50 -4.96
N ILE A 51 -5.95 -2.61 -4.49
CA ILE A 51 -4.79 -2.19 -5.28
C ILE A 51 -3.81 -3.34 -5.48
N ALA A 52 -3.60 -4.21 -4.48
CA ALA A 52 -2.72 -5.37 -4.60
C ALA A 52 -3.21 -6.32 -5.71
N GLU A 53 -4.51 -6.65 -5.74
CA GLU A 53 -5.13 -7.46 -6.78
C GLU A 53 -4.97 -6.83 -8.16
N MET A 54 -5.25 -5.52 -8.30
CA MET A 54 -5.10 -4.79 -9.56
C MET A 54 -3.66 -4.76 -10.10
N LEU A 55 -2.67 -4.89 -9.23
CA LEU A 55 -1.24 -4.90 -9.54
C LEU A 55 -0.65 -6.30 -9.64
N GLY A 56 -1.43 -7.36 -9.39
CA GLY A 56 -0.95 -8.73 -9.36
C GLY A 56 0.08 -8.99 -8.25
N LEU A 57 -0.02 -8.27 -7.13
CA LEU A 57 0.82 -8.47 -5.95
C LEU A 57 0.19 -9.52 -5.03
N ASP A 58 1.01 -10.12 -4.16
CA ASP A 58 0.52 -10.96 -3.07
C ASP A 58 -0.29 -10.12 -2.09
N VAL A 59 -1.61 -10.35 -2.06
CA VAL A 59 -2.58 -9.57 -1.28
C VAL A 59 -2.30 -9.68 0.21
N ASP A 60 -1.96 -10.87 0.71
CA ASP A 60 -1.71 -11.10 2.13
C ASP A 60 -0.47 -10.35 2.60
N LEU A 61 0.60 -10.37 1.78
CA LEU A 61 1.82 -9.61 2.08
C LEU A 61 1.59 -8.09 2.04
N VAL A 62 0.80 -7.59 1.09
CA VAL A 62 0.47 -6.16 1.02
C VAL A 62 -0.36 -5.75 2.24
N LEU A 63 -1.40 -6.50 2.58
CA LEU A 63 -2.26 -6.22 3.73
C LEU A 63 -1.44 -6.17 5.02
N LEU A 64 -0.62 -7.19 5.28
CA LEU A 64 0.23 -7.25 6.46
C LEU A 64 1.22 -6.08 6.53
N ALA A 65 1.78 -5.66 5.38
CA ALA A 65 2.68 -4.51 5.32
C ALA A 65 1.96 -3.19 5.70
N ILE A 66 0.74 -2.98 5.20
CA ILE A 66 -0.06 -1.78 5.52
C ILE A 66 -0.50 -1.77 6.98
N ILE A 67 -0.87 -2.93 7.54
CA ILE A 67 -1.17 -3.07 8.98
C ILE A 67 0.06 -2.71 9.82
N ALA A 68 1.24 -3.24 9.45
CA ALA A 68 2.49 -2.95 10.14
C ALA A 68 2.84 -1.45 10.08
N GLU A 69 2.76 -0.83 8.91
CA GLU A 69 2.97 0.62 8.70
C GLU A 69 2.03 1.45 9.59
N ARG A 70 0.73 1.12 9.58
CA ARG A 70 -0.30 1.83 10.36
C ARG A 70 -0.08 1.70 11.86
N SER A 71 0.36 0.53 12.32
CA SER A 71 0.55 0.24 13.75
C SER A 71 1.65 1.08 14.39
N LYS A 72 2.66 1.51 13.60
CA LYS A 72 3.91 2.14 14.07
C LYS A 72 4.60 1.34 15.18
N ASN A 73 4.31 0.05 15.29
CA ASN A 73 4.87 -0.82 16.29
C ASN A 73 6.11 -1.49 15.71
N GLU A 74 7.29 -1.11 16.21
CA GLU A 74 8.59 -1.64 15.77
C GLU A 74 8.65 -3.17 15.80
N ARG A 75 7.94 -3.83 16.73
CA ARG A 75 7.89 -5.30 16.79
C ARG A 75 7.10 -5.88 15.63
N ALA A 76 5.99 -5.25 15.24
CA ALA A 76 5.18 -5.68 14.10
C ALA A 76 5.93 -5.45 12.78
N ILE A 77 6.55 -4.28 12.62
CA ILE A 77 7.39 -3.96 11.45
C ILE A 77 8.54 -4.96 11.33
N GLY A 78 9.29 -5.17 12.40
CA GLY A 78 10.40 -6.13 12.40
C GLY A 78 9.94 -7.58 12.19
N ALA A 79 8.74 -7.96 12.64
CA ALA A 79 8.18 -9.29 12.36
C ALA A 79 7.90 -9.48 10.86
N PHE A 80 7.32 -8.48 10.20
CA PHE A 80 7.07 -8.51 8.77
C PHE A 80 8.38 -8.57 7.95
N GLU A 81 9.38 -7.78 8.33
CA GLU A 81 10.69 -7.79 7.67
C GLU A 81 11.36 -9.15 7.75
N ARG A 82 11.30 -9.82 8.91
CA ARG A 82 11.79 -11.20 9.04
C ARG A 82 11.05 -12.15 8.11
N LEU A 83 9.71 -12.13 8.10
CA LEU A 83 8.89 -13.00 7.26
C LEU A 83 9.25 -12.88 5.77
N THR A 84 9.36 -11.64 5.27
CA THR A 84 9.74 -11.39 3.88
C THR A 84 11.21 -11.67 3.57
N GLY A 85 12.09 -11.60 4.57
CA GLY A 85 13.48 -12.07 4.48
C GLY A 85 13.58 -13.59 4.30
N TYR A 86 12.76 -14.37 5.02
CA TYR A 86 12.72 -15.83 4.90
C TYR A 86 12.19 -16.32 3.55
N GLN A 87 11.19 -15.65 2.98
CA GLN A 87 10.64 -16.00 1.66
C GLN A 87 11.64 -15.83 0.50
N LYS A 88 12.70 -15.01 0.65
CA LYS A 88 13.74 -14.88 -0.39
C LYS A 88 14.77 -16.00 -0.39
N ILE A 89 14.82 -16.81 0.67
CA ILE A 89 15.79 -17.90 0.86
C ILE A 89 15.15 -19.26 0.55
N ALA A 90 13.82 -19.34 0.51
CA ALA A 90 13.04 -20.54 0.22
C ALA A 90 12.81 -20.76 -1.29
#